data_AF-A0A1W6CVA6-F1
#
_entry.id   AF-A0A1W6CVA6-F1
#
_cell.length_a   1.000
_cell.length_b   1.000
_cell.length_c   1.000
_cell.angle_alpha   90.00
_cell.angle_beta   90.00
_cell.angle_gamma   90.00
#
_symmetry.space_group_name_H-M   'P 1'
#
loop_
_entity.id
_entity.type
_entity.pdbx_description
1 polymer ?
#
loop_
_entity_poly.entity_id
_entity_poly.type
_entity_poly.pdbx_seq_one_letter_code
_entity_poly.pdbx_strand_id
1 'polypeptide(L)' 'MPALTGETALIHAVCPWMIHRTLSEGELARGFATVEALRAREGLRRFWDWAGQRPPGWRGGGVAGRVAVRGVRS' A
#
# COMPACT_ATOMS: atom_id res chain seq x y z
N MET A 1 -0.23 31.67 5.87
CA MET A 1 0.40 30.33 5.81
C MET A 1 -0.40 29.51 4.81
N PRO A 2 0.15 29.10 3.66
CA PRO A 2 -0.62 28.30 2.71
C PRO A 2 -0.97 26.97 3.35
N ALA A 3 -2.25 26.58 3.27
CA ALA A 3 -2.72 25.29 3.73
C ALA A 3 -2.09 24.19 2.88
N LEU A 4 -1.33 23.30 3.51
CA LEU A 4 -0.83 22.07 2.89
C LEU A 4 -2.05 21.16 2.66
N THR A 5 -2.68 21.27 1.49
CA THR A 5 -3.79 20.38 1.10
C THR A 5 -3.20 19.07 0.61
N GLY A 6 -3.04 18.12 1.53
CA GLY A 6 -2.69 16.73 1.19
C GLY A 6 -3.94 15.98 0.74
N GLU A 7 -3.86 15.27 -0.38
CA GLU A 7 -4.93 14.37 -0.81
C GLU A 7 -5.02 13.17 0.13
N THR A 8 -6.23 12.88 0.64
CA THR A 8 -6.46 11.73 1.53
C THR A 8 -7.01 10.55 0.72
N ALA A 9 -6.19 9.51 0.54
CA ALA A 9 -6.59 8.28 -0.12
C ALA A 9 -6.99 7.20 0.90
N LEU A 10 -8.12 6.52 0.66
CA LEU A 10 -8.50 5.33 1.43
C LEU A 10 -7.61 4.15 1.00
N ILE A 11 -6.75 3.71 1.92
CA ILE A 11 -5.85 2.57 1.72
C ILE A 11 -6.06 1.52 2.80
N HIS A 12 -5.65 0.28 2.52
CA HIS A 12 -5.65 -0.78 3.53
C HIS A 12 -4.76 -0.40 4.72
N ALA A 13 -5.12 -0.84 5.93
CA ALA A 13 -4.38 -0.53 7.15
C ALA A 13 -2.90 -0.98 7.09
N VAL A 14 -2.56 -2.02 6.32
CA VAL A 14 -1.18 -2.52 6.18
C VAL A 14 -0.30 -1.64 5.28
N CYS A 15 -0.89 -0.93 4.31
CA CYS A 15 -0.15 -0.15 3.32
C CYS A 15 0.68 0.98 3.96
N PRO A 16 0.11 1.85 4.83
CA PRO A 16 0.90 2.92 5.42
C PRO A 16 1.94 2.40 6.42
N TRP A 17 1.66 1.28 7.10
CA TRP A 17 2.62 0.66 8.03
C TRP A 17 3.87 0.17 7.29
N MET A 18 3.66 -0.49 6.15
CA MET A 18 4.77 -0.95 5.33
C MET A 18 5.57 0.22 4.76
N ILE A 19 4.88 1.27 4.26
CA ILE A 19 5.54 2.47 3.72
C ILE A 19 6.45 3.09 4.78
N HIS A 20 5.95 3.35 5.99
CA HIS A 20 6.76 3.94 7.08
C HIS A 20 7.85 3.00 7.62
N ARG A 21 7.70 1.68 7.46
CA ARG A 21 8.77 0.73 7.78
C ARG A 21 9.92 0.77 6.76
N THR A 22 9.66 1.23 5.54
CA THR A 22 10.61 1.16 4.43
C THR A 22 11.12 2.53 3.97
N LEU A 23 10.40 3.60 4.30
CA LEU A 23 10.72 4.98 3.94
C LEU A 23 10.56 5.87 5.16
N SER A 24 11.52 6.76 5.36
CA SER A 24 11.38 7.92 6.24
C SER A 24 10.46 8.97 5.62
N GLU A 25 9.93 9.87 6.44
CA GLU A 25 9.15 11.02 5.97
C GLU A 25 9.95 11.91 5.00
N GLY A 26 11.26 12.04 5.21
CA GLY A 26 12.14 12.80 4.33
C GLY A 26 12.28 12.19 2.94
N GLU A 27 12.38 10.85 2.84
CA GLU A 27 12.40 10.16 1.55
C GLU A 27 11.04 10.25 0.85
N LEU A 28 9.94 10.12 1.60
CA LEU A 28 8.59 10.32 1.09
C LEU A 28 8.40 11.71 0.48
N ALA A 29 8.75 12.75 1.24
CA ALA A 29 8.57 14.13 0.81
C ALA A 29 9.42 14.51 -0.42
N ARG A 30 10.60 13.90 -0.59
CA ARG A 30 11.55 14.28 -1.64
C ARG A 30 11.41 13.47 -2.93
N GLY A 31 11.14 12.16 -2.81
CA GLY A 31 11.24 11.23 -3.95
C GLY A 31 10.03 10.34 -4.16
N PHE A 32 9.11 10.28 -3.21
CA PHE A 32 7.97 9.36 -3.26
C PHE A 32 6.65 10.03 -2.89
N ALA A 33 6.48 11.30 -3.30
CA ALA A 33 5.29 12.09 -3.02
C ALA A 33 4.06 11.67 -3.86
N THR A 34 4.20 10.73 -4.79
CA THR A 34 3.12 10.19 -5.62
C THR A 34 3.02 8.67 -5.52
N VAL A 35 1.83 8.12 -5.79
CA VAL A 35 1.58 6.68 -5.76
C VAL A 35 2.41 5.96 -6.83
N GLU A 36 2.60 6.58 -7.99
CA GLU A 36 3.40 6.06 -9.10
C GLU A 36 4.87 5.91 -8.69
N ALA A 37 5.44 6.93 -8.03
CA ALA A 37 6.80 6.88 -7.52
C ALA A 37 6.96 5.77 -6.46
N LEU A 38 5.99 5.63 -5.56
CA LEU A 38 5.96 4.55 -4.56
C LEU A 38 5.90 3.15 -5.20
N ARG A 39 5.11 3.01 -6.28
CA ARG A 39 4.97 1.75 -7.02
C ARG A 39 6.22 1.39 -7.82
N ALA A 40 6.95 2.38 -8.31
CA ALA A 40 8.19 2.17 -9.06
C ALA A 40 9.35 1.64 -8.19
N ARG A 41 9.25 1.70 -6.85
CA ARG A 41 10.31 1.24 -5.96
C ARG A 41 10.41 -0.28 -5.93
N GLU A 42 11.53 -0.83 -6.41
CA GLU A 42 11.73 -2.27 -6.53
C GLU A 42 11.58 -3.04 -5.21
N GLY A 43 12.05 -2.45 -4.09
CA GLY A 43 11.93 -3.05 -2.75
C GLY A 43 10.49 -3.26 -2.27
N LEU A 44 9.53 -2.54 -2.86
CA LEU A 44 8.11 -2.60 -2.51
C LEU A 44 7.27 -3.39 -3.52
N ARG A 45 7.85 -3.76 -4.68
CA ARG A 45 7.14 -4.44 -5.77
C ARG A 45 6.42 -5.71 -5.31
N ARG A 46 7.13 -6.59 -4.60
CA ARG A 46 6.54 -7.85 -4.06
C ARG A 46 5.40 -7.58 -3.08
N PHE A 47 5.48 -6.49 -2.31
CA PHE A 47 4.40 -6.11 -1.41
C PHE A 47 3.18 -5.62 -2.20
N TRP A 48 3.37 -4.83 -3.26
CA TRP A 48 2.25 -4.35 -4.08
C TRP A 48 1.49 -5.51 -4.74
N ASP A 49 2.23 -6.47 -5.32
CA ASP A 49 1.66 -7.68 -5.91
C ASP A 49 0.86 -8.49 -4.89
N TRP A 50 1.39 -8.59 -3.67
CA TRP A 50 0.73 -9.28 -2.56
C TRP A 50 -0.49 -8.52 -2.02
N ALA A 51 -0.40 -7.20 -1.91
CA ALA A 51 -1.45 -6.32 -1.39
C ALA A 51 -2.65 -6.26 -2.33
N GLY A 52 -2.43 -6.27 -3.65
CA GLY A 52 -3.49 -6.30 -4.67
C GLY A 52 -4.34 -7.57 -4.65
N GLN A 53 -3.86 -8.65 -4.02
CA GLN A 53 -4.61 -9.90 -3.86
C GLN A 53 -5.52 -9.91 -2.62
N ARG A 54 -5.54 -8.84 -1.83
CA ARG A 54 -6.32 -8.77 -0.58
C ARG A 54 -7.68 -8.13 -0.79
N PRO A 55 -8.74 -8.64 -0.13
CA PRO A 55 -10.07 -8.06 -0.26
C PRO A 55 -10.11 -6.67 0.39
N PRO A 56 -10.98 -5.77 -0.12
CA PRO A 56 -11.21 -4.47 0.50
C PRO A 56 -11.67 -4.67 1.96
N GLY A 57 -11.06 -3.94 2.89
CA GLY A 57 -11.32 -4.07 4.33
C GLY A 57 -10.47 -5.12 5.06
N TRP A 58 -9.49 -5.75 4.40
CA TRP A 58 -8.54 -6.65 5.05
C TRP A 58 -7.64 -5.92 6.06
N ARG A 59 -7.59 -6.43 7.30
CA ARG A 59 -6.91 -5.82 8.46
C ARG A 59 -5.80 -6.72 9.05
N GLY A 60 -4.99 -7.36 8.21
CA GLY A 60 -3.66 -7.83 8.65
C GLY A 60 -3.59 -8.90 9.75
N GLY A 61 -4.46 -9.92 9.75
CA GLY A 61 -4.45 -10.98 10.77
C GLY A 61 -4.25 -12.39 10.24
N GLY A 62 -3.22 -13.08 10.75
CA GLY A 62 -3.07 -14.55 10.71
C GLY A 62 -2.25 -15.11 9.53
N VAL A 63 -1.41 -16.11 9.85
CA VAL A 63 -0.56 -16.90 8.93
C VAL A 63 -1.20 -17.15 7.56
N ALA A 64 -0.37 -17.10 6.53
CA ALA A 64 -0.76 -17.29 5.13
C ALA A 64 -1.50 -18.62 4.89
N GLY A 65 -2.83 -18.61 5.02
CA GLY A 65 -3.71 -19.57 4.38
C GLY A 65 -3.94 -19.14 2.94
N ARG A 66 -3.79 -20.07 1.98
CA ARG A 66 -4.14 -19.87 0.56
C ARG A 66 -5.56 -19.30 0.47
N VAL A 67 -5.70 -18.05 0.02
CA VAL A 67 -6.98 -17.53 -0.44
C VAL A 67 -7.16 -18.07 -1.87
N ALA A 68 -7.96 -19.12 -2.01
CA ALA A 68 -8.53 -19.46 -3.30
C ALA A 68 -9.47 -18.31 -3.68
N VAL A 69 -9.06 -17.48 -4.63
CA VAL A 69 -9.97 -16.57 -5.34
C VAL A 69 -10.98 -17.44 -6.08
N ARG A 70 -12.11 -17.70 -5.43
CA ARG A 70 -13.22 -18.40 -6.07
C ARG A 70 -13.80 -17.41 -7.09
N GLY A 71 -13.49 -17.66 -8.36
CA GLY A 71 -13.84 -16.81 -9.48
C GLY A 71 -15.32 -16.41 -9.44
N VAL A 72 -15.56 -15.13 -9.74
CA VAL A 72 -16.86 -14.60 -10.14
C VAL A 72 -17.37 -15.49 -11.26
N ARG A 73 -18.46 -16.22 -11.01
CA ARG A 73 -19.22 -16.85 -12.09
C ARG A 73 -20.18 -15.80 -12.64
N SER A 74 -20.19 -15.77 -13.97
CA SER A 74 -20.96 -14.93 -14.89
C SER A 74 -22.43 -14.78 -14.52
#